data_AF-A0A7C3CCB5-F1
#
_entry.id   AF-A0A7C3CCB5-F1
#
_cell.length_a   1.000
_cell.length_b   1.000
_cell.length_c   1.000
_cell.angle_alpha   90.00
_cell.angle_beta   90.00
_cell.angle_gamma   90.00
#
_symmetry.space_group_name_H-M   'P 1'
#
loop_
_entity.id
_entity.type
_entity.pdbx_description
1 polymer ?
#
loop_
_entity_poly.entity_id
_entity_poly.type
_entity_poly.pdbx_seq_one_letter_code
_entity_poly.pdbx_strand_id
1 'polypeptide(L)'
;MQAKYMTDEHIMFRAAVRQFIKKEVVPYQAQWARDGVVSREVWLKAGQNGFLCMDVPEQYGGLDVQDYRFNAIAIEEFAAVGATGPGFGITNELVVPYMLAFGTEEQKLRWLPKMASGEFITSLAMTEPNTGSDLQAIQTTAIKQGDHYVL
;
A
#
# COMPACT_ATOMS: atom_id res chain seq x y z
N MET A 1 16.47 12.83 17.72
CA MET A 1 16.45 14.25 17.28
C MET A 1 15.14 14.44 16.54
N GLN A 2 14.28 15.37 16.96
CA GLN A 2 12.96 15.56 16.36
C GLN A 2 13.12 16.34 15.05
N ALA A 3 12.56 15.81 13.96
CA ALA A 3 12.64 16.48 12.67
C ALA A 3 11.74 17.71 12.67
N LYS A 4 12.27 18.88 12.30
CA LYS A 4 11.58 20.19 12.36
C LYS A 4 10.28 20.28 11.54
N TYR A 5 9.98 19.30 10.70
CA TYR A 5 8.81 19.29 9.80
C TYR A 5 7.64 18.43 10.31
N MET A 6 7.72 17.84 11.50
CA MET A 6 6.63 17.02 12.06
C MET A 6 5.73 17.83 13.00
N THR A 7 4.42 17.66 12.84
CA THR A 7 3.39 18.18 13.76
C THR A 7 3.11 17.17 14.88
N ASP A 8 2.32 17.56 15.88
CA ASP A 8 1.90 16.65 16.95
C ASP A 8 1.11 15.44 16.42
N GLU A 9 0.27 15.64 15.40
CA GLU A 9 -0.44 14.55 14.73
C GLU A 9 0.50 13.53 14.10
N HIS A 10 1.57 13.99 13.45
CA HIS A 10 2.61 13.11 12.90
C HIS A 10 3.32 12.30 13.99
N ILE A 11 3.55 12.91 15.17
CA ILE A 11 4.19 12.23 16.30
C ILE A 11 3.27 11.16 16.87
N MET A 12 1.99 11.48 17.04
CA MET A 12 0.97 10.54 17.50
C MET A 12 0.80 9.38 16.51
N PHE A 13 0.73 9.68 15.22
CA PHE A 13 0.66 8.67 14.17
C PHE A 13 1.89 7.76 14.17
N ARG A 14 3.10 8.33 14.26
CA ARG A 14 4.33 7.54 14.37
C ARG A 14 4.29 6.58 15.55
N ALA A 15 3.79 7.03 16.71
CA ALA A 15 3.64 6.19 17.88
C ALA A 15 2.62 5.05 17.64
N ALA A 16 1.50 5.34 16.97
CA ALA A 16 0.50 4.35 16.60
C ALA A 16 1.06 3.27 15.65
N VAL A 17 1.80 3.68 14.60
CA VAL A 17 2.45 2.76 13.66
C VAL A 17 3.48 1.89 14.38
N ARG A 18 4.32 2.46 15.27
CA ARG A 18 5.27 1.70 16.08
C ARG A 18 4.59 0.63 16.92
N GLN A 19 3.48 0.99 17.57
CA GLN A 19 2.74 0.05 18.40
C GLN A 19 2.12 -1.08 17.56
N PHE A 20 1.59 -0.76 16.38
CA PHE A 20 1.12 -1.75 15.42
C PHE A 20 2.23 -2.70 15.00
N ILE A 21 3.38 -2.17 14.59
CA ILE A 21 4.55 -2.97 14.18
C ILE A 21 5.00 -3.91 15.32
N LYS A 22 5.11 -3.39 16.54
CA LYS A 22 5.53 -4.16 17.72
C LYS A 22 4.59 -5.33 18.00
N LYS A 23 3.29 -5.16 17.78
CA LYS A 23 2.26 -6.14 18.13
C LYS A 23 1.94 -7.11 16.99
N GLU A 24 1.80 -6.60 15.77
CA GLU A 24 1.22 -7.32 14.64
C GLU A 24 2.25 -7.72 13.57
N VAL A 25 3.50 -7.24 13.66
CA VAL A 25 4.54 -7.45 12.63
C VAL A 25 5.76 -8.14 13.22
N VAL A 26 6.46 -7.51 14.16
CA VAL A 26 7.74 -7.99 14.73
C VAL A 26 7.68 -9.43 15.24
N PRO A 27 6.65 -9.87 16.00
CA PRO A 27 6.58 -11.24 16.50
C PRO A 27 6.50 -12.30 15.39
N TYR A 28 6.04 -11.95 14.20
CA TYR A 28 5.72 -12.88 13.12
C TYR A 28 6.75 -12.89 11.98
N GLN A 29 7.65 -11.90 11.91
CA GLN A 29 8.61 -11.75 10.81
C GLN A 29 9.43 -13.02 10.53
N ALA A 30 9.97 -13.64 11.58
CA ALA A 30 10.79 -14.85 11.42
C ALA A 30 9.98 -16.03 10.87
N GLN A 31 8.69 -16.10 11.17
CA GLN A 31 7.80 -17.12 10.63
C GLN A 31 7.50 -16.84 9.15
N TRP A 32 7.11 -15.61 8.80
CA TRP A 32 6.85 -15.23 7.41
C TRP A 32 8.07 -15.40 6.50
N ALA A 33 9.27 -15.12 7.02
CA ALA A 33 10.51 -15.34 6.28
C ALA A 33 10.74 -16.83 5.98
N ARG A 34 10.43 -17.73 6.94
CA ARG A 34 10.51 -19.18 6.73
C ARG A 34 9.44 -19.67 5.75
N ASP A 35 8.24 -19.12 5.82
CA ASP A 35 7.11 -19.51 4.97
C ASP A 35 7.20 -18.91 3.56
N GLY A 36 8.06 -17.90 3.37
CA GLY A 36 8.18 -17.17 2.11
C GLY A 36 6.98 -16.25 1.79
N VAL A 37 6.09 -16.03 2.76
CA VAL A 37 4.86 -15.24 2.58
C VAL A 37 4.46 -14.53 3.86
N VAL A 38 4.01 -13.28 3.73
CA VAL A 38 3.43 -12.50 4.82
C VAL A 38 1.95 -12.87 4.99
N SER A 39 1.52 -13.04 6.25
CA SER A 39 0.11 -13.35 6.55
C SER A 39 -0.84 -12.26 6.06
N ARG A 40 -1.92 -12.67 5.38
CA ARG A 40 -3.01 -11.78 4.97
C ARG A 40 -3.67 -11.05 6.13
N GLU A 41 -3.63 -11.61 7.34
CA GLU A 41 -4.23 -10.99 8.53
C GLU A 41 -3.62 -9.63 8.86
N VAL A 42 -2.31 -9.43 8.59
CA VAL A 42 -1.66 -8.14 8.88
C VAL A 42 -2.22 -7.01 8.04
N TRP A 43 -2.68 -7.31 6.81
CA TRP A 43 -3.32 -6.35 5.92
C TRP A 43 -4.70 -5.93 6.43
N LEU A 44 -5.53 -6.89 6.85
CA LEU A 44 -6.84 -6.60 7.44
C LEU A 44 -6.70 -5.76 8.71
N LYS A 45 -5.72 -6.09 9.56
CA LYS A 45 -5.42 -5.30 10.77
C LYS A 45 -4.92 -3.90 10.43
N ALA A 46 -4.09 -3.75 9.40
CA ALA A 46 -3.64 -2.43 8.94
C ALA A 46 -4.80 -1.57 8.43
N GLY A 47 -5.71 -2.15 7.64
CA GLY A 47 -6.93 -1.46 7.19
C GLY A 47 -7.83 -1.04 8.34
N GLN A 48 -8.06 -1.91 9.34
CA GLN A 48 -8.82 -1.58 10.56
C GLN A 48 -8.22 -0.42 11.38
N ASN A 49 -6.90 -0.20 11.30
CA ASN A 49 -6.22 0.89 11.99
C ASN A 49 -6.05 2.13 11.10
N GLY A 50 -6.56 2.12 9.87
CA GLY A 50 -6.44 3.25 8.93
C GLY A 50 -5.03 3.47 8.39
N PHE A 51 -4.19 2.43 8.32
CA PHE A 51 -2.82 2.54 7.78
C PHE A 51 -2.72 2.24 6.27
N LEU A 52 -3.84 1.91 5.63
CA LEU A 52 -3.93 1.65 4.20
C LEU A 52 -4.74 2.76 3.54
N CYS A 53 -4.36 3.16 2.33
CA CYS A 53 -5.13 4.08 1.48
C CYS A 53 -5.53 5.40 2.18
N MET A 54 -4.62 5.99 2.96
CA MET A 54 -4.93 7.14 3.82
C MET A 54 -5.40 8.38 3.04
N ASP A 55 -4.90 8.55 1.81
CA ASP A 55 -5.21 9.64 0.89
C ASP A 55 -6.52 9.44 0.10
N VAL A 56 -7.12 8.25 0.19
CA VAL A 56 -8.41 7.97 -0.45
C VAL A 56 -9.53 8.78 0.24
N PRO A 57 -10.42 9.44 -0.51
CA PRO A 57 -11.56 10.14 0.07
C PRO A 57 -12.46 9.24 0.93
N GLU A 58 -13.04 9.80 1.98
CA GLU A 58 -13.90 9.06 2.93
C GLU A 58 -15.07 8.34 2.25
N GLN A 59 -15.63 8.90 1.18
CA GLN A 59 -16.72 8.28 0.41
C GLN A 59 -16.33 6.91 -0.21
N TYR A 60 -15.03 6.63 -0.36
CA TYR A 60 -14.52 5.34 -0.80
C TYR A 60 -13.81 4.56 0.33
N GLY A 61 -13.98 4.98 1.58
CA GLY A 61 -13.50 4.26 2.77
C GLY A 61 -12.07 4.58 3.22
N GLY A 62 -11.44 5.63 2.68
CA GLY A 62 -10.16 6.14 3.18
C GLY A 62 -10.33 7.23 4.24
N LEU A 63 -9.27 8.03 4.45
CA LEU A 63 -9.20 9.07 5.50
C LEU A 63 -9.02 10.50 4.94
N ASP A 64 -8.96 10.65 3.61
CA ASP A 64 -8.71 11.93 2.92
C ASP A 64 -7.48 12.71 3.42
N VAL A 65 -6.42 11.99 3.82
CA VAL A 65 -5.18 12.58 4.31
C VAL A 65 -4.29 13.00 3.14
N GLN A 66 -4.41 14.26 2.74
CA GLN A 66 -3.61 14.87 1.65
C GLN A 66 -2.19 15.30 2.11
N ASP A 67 -1.56 14.51 2.98
CA ASP A 67 -0.22 14.78 3.52
C ASP A 67 0.66 13.53 3.46
N TYR A 68 1.59 13.54 2.50
CA TYR A 68 2.51 12.43 2.23
C TYR A 68 3.40 12.07 3.44
N ARG A 69 3.59 13.00 4.40
CA ARG A 69 4.43 12.74 5.57
C ARG A 69 3.91 11.57 6.41
N PHE A 70 2.61 11.28 6.41
CA PHE A 70 2.06 10.10 7.08
C PHE A 70 2.56 8.80 6.44
N ASN A 71 2.51 8.69 5.11
CA ASN A 71 3.09 7.54 4.40
C ASN A 71 4.60 7.42 4.64
N ALA A 72 5.33 8.53 4.56
CA ALA A 72 6.77 8.54 4.83
C ALA A 72 7.11 8.05 6.23
N ILE A 73 6.35 8.48 7.25
CA ILE A 73 6.50 8.01 8.63
C ILE A 73 6.26 6.50 8.72
N ALA A 74 5.20 5.99 8.09
CA ALA A 74 4.92 4.56 8.11
C ALA A 74 6.08 3.76 7.50
N ILE A 75 6.56 4.17 6.33
CA ILE A 75 7.70 3.55 5.65
C ILE A 75 8.95 3.56 6.54
N GLU A 76 9.28 4.69 7.15
CA GLU A 76 10.42 4.81 8.06
C GLU A 76 10.33 3.84 9.25
N GLU A 77 9.14 3.71 9.86
CA GLU A 77 8.96 2.85 11.03
C GLU A 77 9.04 1.36 10.66
N PHE A 78 8.53 0.95 9.51
CA PHE A 78 8.72 -0.42 9.00
C PHE A 78 10.19 -0.69 8.65
N ALA A 79 10.87 0.27 8.02
CA ALA A 79 12.29 0.16 7.67
C ALA A 79 13.18 0.09 8.91
N ALA A 80 12.87 0.83 9.97
CA ALA A 80 13.65 0.86 11.22
C ALA A 80 13.76 -0.51 11.91
N VAL A 81 12.80 -1.42 11.67
CA VAL A 81 12.81 -2.79 12.19
C VAL A 81 13.08 -3.86 11.12
N GLY A 82 13.47 -3.45 9.90
CA GLY A 82 13.72 -4.35 8.78
C GLY A 82 12.49 -5.10 8.25
N ALA A 83 11.28 -4.62 8.54
CA ALA A 83 10.03 -5.32 8.29
C ALA A 83 9.36 -4.89 6.97
N THR A 84 10.07 -4.90 5.84
CA THR A 84 9.51 -4.41 4.57
C THR A 84 8.60 -5.42 3.88
N GLY A 85 8.60 -6.68 4.31
CA GLY A 85 7.83 -7.78 3.72
C GLY A 85 6.33 -7.54 3.53
N PRO A 86 5.59 -6.86 4.46
CA PRO A 86 4.18 -6.57 4.26
C PRO A 86 3.88 -5.73 3.03
N GLY A 87 4.82 -4.93 2.51
CA GLY A 87 4.67 -4.27 1.21
C GLY A 87 3.53 -3.24 1.10
N PHE A 88 3.04 -2.67 2.21
CA PHE A 88 1.92 -1.71 2.21
C PHE A 88 2.14 -0.51 1.28
N GLY A 89 3.40 -0.07 1.14
CA GLY A 89 3.75 1.03 0.25
C GLY A 89 3.44 0.77 -1.23
N ILE A 90 3.37 -0.49 -1.67
CA ILE A 90 2.93 -0.79 -3.06
C ILE A 90 1.47 -0.40 -3.24
N THR A 91 0.61 -0.71 -2.27
CA THR A 91 -0.80 -0.30 -2.32
C THR A 91 -0.92 1.21 -2.15
N ASN A 92 -0.34 1.78 -1.07
CA ASN A 92 -0.54 3.18 -0.71
C ASN A 92 0.16 4.17 -1.66
N GLU A 93 1.42 3.91 -2.04
CA GLU A 93 2.22 4.90 -2.78
C GLU A 93 2.22 4.68 -4.29
N LEU A 94 1.87 3.47 -4.74
CA LEU A 94 1.90 3.13 -6.17
C LEU A 94 0.49 2.96 -6.71
N VAL A 95 -0.25 1.92 -6.29
CA VAL A 95 -1.51 1.56 -6.95
C VAL A 95 -2.64 2.57 -6.67
N VAL A 96 -2.81 3.01 -5.42
CA VAL A 96 -3.87 3.95 -5.04
C VAL A 96 -3.79 5.26 -5.84
N PRO A 97 -2.63 5.91 -6.00
CA PRO A 97 -2.52 7.10 -6.84
C PRO A 97 -2.99 6.91 -8.29
N TYR A 98 -2.69 5.78 -8.95
CA TYR A 98 -3.22 5.48 -10.29
C TYR A 98 -4.74 5.38 -10.28
N MET A 99 -5.30 4.74 -9.25
CA MET A 99 -6.75 4.58 -9.12
C MET A 99 -7.47 5.91 -8.89
N LEU A 100 -6.92 6.79 -8.05
CA LEU A 100 -7.49 8.10 -7.79
C LEU A 100 -7.40 9.01 -9.02
N ALA A 101 -6.26 9.00 -9.72
CA ALA A 101 -6.02 9.87 -10.86
C ALA A 101 -6.75 9.44 -12.14
N PHE A 102 -6.83 8.13 -12.41
CA PHE A 102 -7.28 7.61 -13.71
C PHE A 102 -8.50 6.68 -13.65
N GLY A 103 -8.92 6.26 -12.45
CA GLY A 103 -10.07 5.39 -12.29
C GLY A 103 -11.38 6.11 -12.62
N THR A 104 -12.33 5.41 -13.25
CA THR A 104 -13.72 5.88 -13.31
C THR A 104 -14.38 5.82 -11.95
N GLU A 105 -15.49 6.52 -11.76
CA GLU A 105 -16.23 6.49 -10.50
C GLU A 105 -16.69 5.07 -10.13
N GLU A 106 -17.13 4.28 -11.12
CA GLU A 106 -17.51 2.88 -10.91
C GLU A 106 -16.33 2.03 -10.45
N GLN A 107 -15.13 2.27 -11.01
CA GLN A 107 -13.90 1.56 -10.63
C GLN A 107 -13.46 1.93 -9.21
N LYS A 108 -13.50 3.22 -8.85
CA LYS A 108 -13.17 3.71 -7.52
C LYS A 108 -14.10 3.11 -6.46
N LEU A 109 -15.42 3.20 -6.68
CA LEU A 109 -16.44 2.60 -5.78
C LEU A 109 -16.26 1.08 -5.63
N ARG A 110 -15.86 0.39 -6.70
CA ARG A 110 -15.69 -1.06 -6.68
C ARG A 110 -14.45 -1.51 -5.91
N TRP A 111 -13.34 -0.79 -6.01
CA TRP A 111 -12.03 -1.29 -5.57
C TRP A 111 -11.47 -0.58 -4.34
N LEU A 112 -11.55 0.76 -4.27
CA LEU A 112 -10.91 1.53 -3.19
C LEU A 112 -11.40 1.13 -1.79
N PRO A 113 -12.70 0.86 -1.53
CA PRO A 113 -13.14 0.44 -0.20
C PRO A 113 -12.50 -0.87 0.26
N LYS A 114 -12.27 -1.80 -0.68
CA LYS A 114 -11.65 -3.09 -0.40
C LYS A 114 -10.14 -2.98 -0.23
N MET A 115 -9.51 -2.03 -0.90
CA MET A 115 -8.10 -1.73 -0.70
C MET A 115 -7.88 -1.09 0.67
N ALA A 116 -8.72 -0.11 1.05
CA ALA A 116 -8.65 0.55 2.34
C ALA A 116 -8.88 -0.41 3.52
N SER A 117 -9.80 -1.38 3.37
CA SER A 117 -10.03 -2.40 4.40
C SER A 117 -8.94 -3.48 4.48
N GLY A 118 -8.03 -3.54 3.50
CA GLY A 118 -7.03 -4.60 3.35
C GLY A 118 -7.60 -5.92 2.80
N GLU A 119 -8.87 -5.96 2.38
CA GLU A 119 -9.44 -7.11 1.68
C GLU A 119 -8.76 -7.31 0.33
N PHE A 120 -8.45 -6.23 -0.39
CA PHE A 120 -7.69 -6.26 -1.63
C PHE A 120 -6.27 -5.79 -1.39
N ILE A 121 -5.33 -6.71 -1.62
CA ILE A 121 -3.90 -6.43 -1.66
C ILE A 121 -3.55 -6.20 -3.11
N THR A 122 -2.88 -5.08 -3.41
CA THR A 122 -2.62 -4.68 -4.79
C THR A 122 -1.14 -4.76 -5.14
N SER A 123 -0.87 -4.81 -6.43
CA SER A 123 0.48 -4.89 -6.97
C SER A 123 0.58 -4.11 -8.27
N LEU A 124 1.81 -3.84 -8.70
CA LEU A 124 2.09 -3.13 -9.93
C LEU A 124 3.08 -3.97 -10.76
N ALA A 125 2.58 -4.55 -11.85
CA ALA A 125 3.33 -5.47 -12.70
C ALA A 125 3.82 -4.72 -13.95
N MET A 126 5.02 -4.17 -13.87
CA MET A 126 5.66 -3.47 -15.01
C MET A 126 6.87 -4.23 -15.56
N THR A 127 7.72 -4.74 -14.67
CA THR A 127 8.97 -5.42 -15.02
C THR A 127 8.71 -6.76 -15.68
N GLU A 128 9.52 -7.08 -16.70
CA GLU A 128 9.50 -8.35 -17.43
C GLU A 128 10.89 -9.00 -17.42
N PRO A 129 11.04 -10.30 -17.79
CA PRO A 129 12.35 -10.96 -17.79
C PRO A 129 13.45 -10.23 -18.56
N ASN A 130 13.10 -9.53 -19.64
CA ASN A 130 14.03 -8.79 -20.50
C ASN A 130 14.01 -7.27 -20.27
N THR A 131 13.15 -6.78 -19.38
CA THR A 131 12.81 -5.35 -19.30
C THR A 131 12.70 -4.88 -17.85
N GLY A 132 13.63 -4.02 -17.44
CA GLY A 132 13.65 -3.38 -16.11
C GLY A 132 13.79 -1.87 -16.21
N SER A 133 15.03 -1.37 -16.30
CA SER A 133 15.31 0.06 -16.44
C SER A 133 14.75 0.66 -17.73
N ASP A 134 14.77 -0.09 -18.84
CA ASP A 134 14.19 0.33 -20.12
C ASP A 134 12.71 -0.05 -20.22
N LEU A 135 11.85 0.52 -19.38
CA LEU A 135 10.45 0.11 -19.28
C LEU A 135 9.64 0.28 -20.59
N GLN A 136 10.16 1.03 -21.57
CA GLN A 136 9.51 1.18 -22.87
C GLN A 136 9.59 -0.10 -23.72
N ALA A 137 10.50 -1.03 -23.38
CA ALA A 137 10.72 -2.28 -24.10
C ALA A 137 9.84 -3.46 -23.60
N ILE A 138 8.72 -3.19 -22.92
CA ILE A 138 7.78 -4.27 -22.52
C ILE A 138 7.24 -5.02 -23.74
N GLN A 139 7.02 -6.32 -23.56
CA GLN A 139 6.58 -7.25 -24.60
C GLN A 139 5.16 -7.75 -24.34
N THR A 140 4.63 -7.59 -23.12
CA THR A 140 3.23 -7.91 -22.78
C THR A 140 2.28 -7.13 -23.68
N THR A 141 1.34 -7.84 -24.30
CA THR A 141 0.35 -7.25 -25.19
C THR A 141 -1.01 -7.14 -24.50
N ALA A 142 -1.88 -6.27 -25.01
CA ALA A 142 -3.29 -6.24 -24.63
C ALA A 142 -4.14 -6.06 -25.89
N ILE A 143 -4.71 -7.16 -26.38
CA ILE A 143 -5.46 -7.17 -27.65
C ILE A 143 -6.96 -7.13 -27.34
N LYS A 144 -7.64 -6.08 -27.80
CA LYS A 144 -9.10 -5.94 -27.61
C LYS A 144 -9.86 -6.97 -28.46
N GLN A 145 -10.71 -7.77 -27.81
CA GLN A 145 -11.62 -8.71 -28.45
C GLN A 145 -13.04 -8.50 -27.93
N GLY A 146 -13.84 -7.71 -28.66
CA GLY A 146 -15.21 -7.38 -28.23
C GLY A 146 -15.23 -6.59 -26.91
N ASP A 147 -15.72 -7.23 -25.85
CA ASP A 147 -15.92 -6.68 -24.51
C ASP A 147 -14.79 -6.99 -23.52
N HIS A 148 -13.71 -7.66 -23.96
CA HIS A 148 -12.56 -7.99 -23.13
C HIS A 148 -11.22 -7.71 -23.83
N TYR A 149 -10.14 -7.80 -23.07
CA TYR A 149 -8.76 -7.80 -23.58
C TYR A 149 -8.14 -9.18 -23.34
N VAL A 150 -7.39 -9.67 -24.31
CA VAL A 150 -6.48 -10.81 -24.16
C VAL A 150 -5.10 -10.25 -23.86
N LEU A 151 -4.58 -10.59 -22.67
CA LEU A 151 -3.22 -10.26 -22.24
C LEU A 151 -2.23 -11.30 -22.77
#